data_AF-A0A7X3UFW3-F1
#
_entry.id   AF-A0A7X3UFW3-F1
#
_cell.length_a   1.000
_cell.length_b   1.000
_cell.length_c   1.000
_cell.angle_alpha   90.00
_cell.angle_beta   90.00
_cell.angle_gamma   90.00
#
_symmetry.space_group_name_H-M   'P 1'
#
loop_
_entity.id
_entity.type
_entity.pdbx_description
1 polymer ?
#
loop_
_entity_poly.entity_id
_entity_poly.type
_entity_poly.pdbx_seq_one_letter_code
_entity_poly.pdbx_strand_id
1 'polypeptide(L)' 'MMISNADWRILEKTNRMLALSWEALRRARATEDKHTIKMAEMRYFQALQSVIASTQNAVAHYAISK' A
#
# COMPACT_ATOMS: atom_id res chain seq x y z
N MET A 1 -4.82 17.56 15.03
CA MET A 1 -4.82 16.11 14.76
C MET A 1 -3.40 15.76 14.34
N MET A 2 -2.68 14.89 15.07
CA MET A 2 -1.32 14.52 14.70
C MET A 2 -1.17 13.00 14.78
N ILE A 3 -0.74 12.40 13.68
CA ILE A 3 -0.43 10.97 13.59
C ILE A 3 0.87 10.72 14.38
N SER A 4 0.98 9.59 15.08
CA SER A 4 2.22 9.26 15.78
C SER A 4 3.39 9.11 14.79
N ASN A 5 4.63 9.38 15.20
CA ASN A 5 5.80 9.21 14.33
C ASN A 5 5.96 7.75 13.86
N ALA A 6 5.54 6.78 14.66
CA ALA A 6 5.58 5.37 14.29
C ALA A 6 4.56 5.06 13.19
N ASP A 7 3.30 5.46 13.38
CA ASP A 7 2.25 5.28 12.39
C ASP A 7 2.57 6.03 11.08
N TRP A 8 3.13 7.25 11.19
CA TRP A 8 3.57 8.03 10.03
C TRP A 8 4.60 7.28 9.19
N ARG A 9 5.64 6.71 9.81
CA ARG A 9 6.67 5.93 9.10
C ARG A 9 6.09 4.67 8.44
N ILE A 10 5.14 4.00 9.10
CA ILE A 10 4.46 2.82 8.53
C ILE A 10 3.62 3.21 7.32
N LEU A 11 2.85 4.30 7.42
CA LEU A 11 2.05 4.83 6.32
C LEU A 11 2.91 5.27 5.15
N GLU A 12 4.02 5.97 5.40
CA GLU A 12 4.99 6.35 4.37
C GLU A 12 5.54 5.12 3.64
N LYS A 13 5.98 4.11 4.38
CA LYS A 13 6.53 2.87 3.80
C LYS A 13 5.50 2.13 2.95
N THR A 14 4.28 1.97 3.44
CA THR A 14 3.22 1.24 2.73
C THR A 14 2.74 2.01 1.50
N ASN A 15 2.60 3.34 1.58
CA ASN A 15 2.29 4.18 0.41
C ASN A 15 3.37 4.12 -0.66
N ARG A 16 4.66 4.17 -0.29
CA ARG A 16 5.76 4.01 -1.24
C ARG A 16 5.71 2.65 -1.94
N MET A 17 5.39 1.59 -1.20
CA MET A 17 5.25 0.25 -1.77
C MET A 17 4.06 0.16 -2.73
N LEU A 18 2.92 0.78 -2.40
CA LEU A 18 1.76 0.85 -3.28
C LEU A 18 2.10 1.56 -4.60
N ALA A 19 2.81 2.69 -4.52
CA ALA A 19 3.24 3.44 -5.71
C ALA A 19 4.16 2.60 -6.62
N LEU A 20 5.16 1.91 -6.04
CA LEU A 20 6.05 1.03 -6.79
C LEU A 20 5.31 -0.14 -7.43
N SER A 21 4.37 -0.77 -6.71
CA SER A 21 3.54 -1.86 -7.23
C SER A 21 2.60 -1.39 -8.35
N TRP A 22 2.05 -0.17 -8.24
CA TRP A 22 1.24 0.44 -9.29
C TRP A 22 2.05 0.68 -10.57
N GLU A 23 3.25 1.24 -10.46
CA GLU A 23 4.13 1.43 -11.60
C GLU A 23 4.56 0.11 -12.26
N ALA A 24 4.79 -0.93 -11.44
CA ALA A 24 5.09 -2.26 -11.94
C ALA A 24 3.89 -2.85 -12.71
N LEU A 25 2.67 -2.73 -12.17
CA LEU A 25 1.45 -3.17 -12.85
C LEU A 25 1.21 -2.40 -14.17
N ARG A 26 1.40 -1.07 -14.17
CA ARG A 26 1.28 -0.25 -15.38
C ARG A 26 2.24 -0.72 -16.47
N ARG A 27 3.48 -1.05 -16.11
CA ARG A 27 4.48 -1.60 -17.04
C ARG A 27 4.10 -3.00 -17.53
N ALA A 28 3.66 -3.89 -16.64
CA ALA A 28 3.22 -5.23 -17.00
C ALA A 28 2.03 -5.22 -17.97
N ARG A 29 1.09 -4.28 -17.82
CA ARG A 29 -0.04 -4.12 -18.74
C ARG A 29 0.37 -3.69 -20.14
N ALA A 30 1.55 -3.09 -20.31
CA ALA A 30 2.09 -2.74 -21.62
C ALA A 30 2.74 -3.94 -22.35
N THR A 31 3.01 -5.06 -21.67
CA THR A 31 3.71 -6.21 -22.27
C THR A 31 2.78 -7.30 -22.82
N GLU A 32 1.46 -7.17 -22.66
CA GLU A 32 0.41 -8.14 -23.06
C GLU A 32 0.54 -9.58 -22.52
N ASP A 33 1.64 -9.90 -21.81
CA ASP A 33 1.85 -11.17 -21.11
C ASP A 33 0.89 -11.31 -19.92
N LYS A 34 -0.12 -12.15 -20.11
CA LYS A 34 -1.16 -12.46 -19.11
C LYS A 34 -0.58 -12.98 -17.78
N HIS A 35 0.51 -13.75 -17.81
CA HIS A 35 1.11 -14.27 -16.59
C HIS A 35 1.77 -13.15 -15.79
N THR A 36 2.59 -12.33 -16.46
CA THR A 36 3.26 -11.17 -15.85
C THR A 36 2.24 -10.16 -15.32
N ILE A 37 1.16 -9.90 -16.05
CA ILE A 37 0.06 -9.03 -15.61
C ILE A 37 -0.57 -9.57 -14.33
N LYS A 38 -0.96 -10.84 -14.29
CA LYS A 38 -1.60 -11.46 -13.12
C LYS A 38 -0.71 -11.37 -11.88
N MET A 39 0.58 -11.63 -12.03
CA MET A 39 1.55 -11.51 -10.93
C MET A 39 1.66 -10.07 -10.42
N ALA A 40 1.69 -9.09 -11.33
CA ALA A 40 1.75 -7.67 -10.96
C ALA A 40 0.45 -7.19 -10.30
N GLU A 41 -0.71 -7.67 -10.74
CA GLU A 41 -2.01 -7.36 -10.12
C GLU A 41 -2.08 -7.86 -8.68
N MET A 42 -1.66 -9.11 -8.44
CA MET A 42 -1.63 -9.66 -7.07
C MET A 42 -0.72 -8.83 -6.16
N ARG A 43 0.47 -8.45 -6.63
CA ARG A 43 1.40 -7.59 -5.85
C ARG A 43 0.81 -6.22 -5.55
N TYR A 44 0.11 -5.62 -6.51
CA TYR A 44 -0.60 -4.36 -6.31
C TYR A 44 -1.71 -4.50 -5.25
N PHE A 45 -2.55 -5.54 -5.33
CA PHE A 45 -3.61 -5.76 -4.34
C PHE A 45 -3.08 -6.04 -2.94
N GLN A 46 -1.97 -6.79 -2.82
CA GLN A 46 -1.31 -7.00 -1.52
C GLN A 46 -0.79 -5.68 -0.92
N ALA A 47 -0.20 -4.81 -1.75
CA ALA A 47 0.26 -3.50 -1.30
C ALA A 47 -0.92 -2.60 -0.88
N LEU A 48 -2.04 -2.64 -1.62
CA LEU A 48 -3.25 -1.90 -1.29
C LEU A 48 -3.86 -2.36 0.05
N GLN A 49 -3.98 -3.66 0.26
CA GLN A 49 -4.44 -4.23 1.54
C GLN A 49 -3.55 -3.78 2.70
N SER A 50 -2.23 -3.73 2.49
CA SER A 50 -1.27 -3.27 3.51
C SER A 50 -1.47 -1.79 3.89
N VAL A 51 -1.75 -0.93 2.90
CA VAL A 51 -2.06 0.49 3.14
C VAL A 51 -3.37 0.64 3.91
N ILE A 52 -4.41 -0.10 3.53
CA ILE A 52 -5.71 -0.09 4.22
C ILE A 52 -5.54 -0.49 5.68
N ALA A 53 -4.88 -1.62 5.95
CA ALA A 53 -4.64 -2.09 7.31
C ALA A 53 -3.83 -1.09 8.15
N SER A 54 -2.77 -0.51 7.57
CA SER A 54 -1.94 0.48 8.26
C SER A 54 -2.72 1.76 8.59
N THR A 55 -3.61 2.18 7.69
CA THR A 55 -4.49 3.34 7.90
C THR A 55 -5.49 3.07 9.02
N GLN A 56 -6.13 1.90 9.02
CA GLN A 56 -7.06 1.51 10.08
C GLN A 56 -6.38 1.45 11.45
N ASN A 57 -5.16 0.90 11.52
CA ASN A 57 -4.39 0.85 12.75
C ASN A 57 -4.02 2.25 13.25
N ALA A 58 -3.55 3.14 12.37
CA ALA A 58 -3.22 4.52 12.75
C ALA A 58 -4.44 5.28 13.28
N VAL A 59 -5.62 5.08 12.68
CA VAL A 59 -6.88 5.67 13.14
C VAL A 59 -7.28 5.10 14.51
N ALA A 60 -7.15 3.79 14.72
CA ALA A 60 -7.47 3.14 15.99
C ALA A 60 -6.54 3.61 17.12
N HIS A 61 -5.22 3.67 16.88
CA HIS A 61 -4.24 4.20 17.84
C HIS A 61 -4.54 5.64 18.24
N TYR A 62 -4.94 6.48 17.28
CA TYR A 62 -5.35 7.85 17.55
C TYR A 62 -6.62 7.92 18.42
N ALA A 63 -7.61 7.05 18.17
CA ALA A 63 -8.84 7.01 18.95
C ALA A 63 -8.62 6.56 20.40
N ILE A 64 -7.68 5.64 20.65
CA ILE A 64 -7.32 5.16 21.99
C ILE A 64 -6.48 6.20 22.75
N SER A 65 -5.68 6.99 22.05
CA SER A 65 -4.79 8.00 22.65
C SER A 65 -5.49 9.31 23.02
N LYS A 66 -6.82 9.37 22.88
CA LYS A 66 -7.67 10.52 23.20
C LYS A 66 -8.47 10.23 24.46
#